data_AF-A0A847A6A3-F1
#
_entry.id   AF-A0A847A6A3-F1
#
_cell.length_a   1.000
_cell.length_b   1.000
_cell.length_c   1.000
_cell.angle_alpha   90.00
_cell.angle_beta   90.00
_cell.angle_gamma   90.00
#
_symmetry.space_group_name_H-M   'P 1'
#
loop_
_entity.id
_entity.type
_entity.pdbx_description
1 polymer ?
#
loop_
_entity_poly.entity_id
_entity_poly.type
_entity_poly.pdbx_seq_one_letter_code
_entity_poly.pdbx_strand_id
1 'polypeptide(L)' 'MIARALGAVGGKNLTPEDLADGKLEECERREYLGEGADWEAAKAAANVPADTQVLYWYQVD' A
#
# COMPACT_ATOMS: atom_id res chain seq x y z
N MET A 1 13.19 -1.13 -13.04
CA MET A 1 13.20 -0.89 -11.58
C MET A 1 11.85 -1.31 -11.03
N ILE A 2 11.81 -1.97 -9.86
CA ILE A 2 10.55 -2.47 -9.28
C ILE A 2 10.26 -1.76 -7.96
N ALA A 3 9.03 -1.24 -7.82
CA ALA A 3 8.49 -0.77 -6.56
C ALA A 3 7.49 -1.78 -6.00
N ARG A 4 7.59 -2.04 -4.69
CA ARG A 4 6.63 -2.85 -3.94
C ARG A 4 6.01 -2.01 -2.83
N ALA A 5 4.68 -2.02 -2.74
CA ALA A 5 3.93 -1.49 -1.61
C ALA A 5 3.35 -2.63 -0.78
N LEU A 6 3.55 -2.61 0.53
CA LEU A 6 2.68 -3.34 1.46
C LEU A 6 1.50 -2.43 1.83
N GLY A 7 0.28 -2.88 1.53
CA GLY A 7 -0.95 -2.16 1.82
C GLY A 7 -1.92 -2.97 2.68
N ALA A 8 -2.76 -2.26 3.42
CA ALA A 8 -3.92 -2.80 4.14
C ALA A 8 -5.19 -2.48 3.35
N VAL A 9 -5.85 -3.51 2.79
CA VAL A 9 -7.04 -3.38 1.94
C VAL A 9 -8.22 -2.88 2.78
N GLY A 10 -8.94 -1.88 2.29
CA GLY A 10 -10.03 -1.21 3.01
C GLY A 10 -9.58 -0.26 4.13
N GLY A 11 -8.28 -0.24 4.46
CA GLY A 11 -7.72 0.53 5.58
C GLY A 11 -7.82 2.05 5.41
N LYS A 12 -7.99 2.56 4.18
CA LYS A 12 -8.00 4.01 3.92
C LYS A 12 -9.25 4.72 4.45
N ASN A 13 -10.33 3.98 4.67
CA ASN A 13 -11.60 4.52 5.16
C ASN A 13 -11.75 4.37 6.68
N LEU A 14 -10.75 3.84 7.39
CA LEU A 14 -10.77 3.72 8.84
C LEU A 14 -10.74 5.10 9.49
N THR A 15 -11.56 5.27 10.53
CA THR A 15 -11.57 6.51 11.32
C THR A 15 -10.38 6.54 12.30
N PRO A 16 -10.05 7.70 12.90
CA PRO A 16 -9.05 7.75 13.96
C PRO A 16 -9.34 6.79 15.13
N GLU A 17 -10.61 6.60 15.48
CA GLU A 17 -11.04 5.66 16.51
C GLU A 17 -10.78 4.21 16.09
N ASP A 18 -11.09 3.84 14.85
CA ASP A 18 -10.79 2.51 14.32
C ASP A 18 -9.29 2.19 14.38
N LEU A 19 -8.44 3.19 14.11
CA LEU A 19 -6.99 3.07 14.19
C LEU A 19 -6.52 2.92 15.65
N ALA A 20 -7.10 3.69 16.57
CA ALA A 20 -6.82 3.58 18.00
C ALA A 20 -7.21 2.20 18.57
N ASP A 21 -8.27 1.60 18.02
CA ASP A 21 -8.73 0.25 18.33
C ASP A 21 -7.93 -0.86 17.61
N GLY A 22 -6.97 -0.52 16.76
CA GLY A 22 -6.08 -1.47 16.09
C GLY A 22 -6.66 -2.15 14.84
N LYS A 23 -7.78 -1.67 14.29
CA LYS A 23 -8.46 -2.31 13.14
C LYS A 23 -7.61 -2.37 11.87
N LEU A 24 -6.58 -1.55 11.75
CA LEU A 24 -5.62 -1.63 10.64
C LEU A 24 -4.90 -2.99 10.60
N GLU A 25 -4.74 -3.66 11.75
CA GLU A 25 -4.13 -4.98 11.85
C GLU A 25 -5.09 -6.11 11.41
N GLU A 26 -6.39 -5.86 11.44
CA GLU A 26 -7.45 -6.79 11.01
C GLU A 26 -7.67 -6.73 9.49
N CYS A 27 -7.21 -5.67 8.81
CA CYS A 27 -7.28 -5.55 7.36
C CYS A 27 -6.43 -6.62 6.66
N GLU A 28 -6.91 -7.11 5.50
CA GLU A 28 -6.10 -7.95 4.63
C GLU A 28 -4.84 -7.19 4.18
N ARG A 29 -3.67 -7.78 4.42
CA ARG A 29 -2.39 -7.24 3.93
C ARG A 29 -2.09 -7.79 2.54
N ARG A 30 -1.82 -6.90 1.59
CA ARG A 30 -1.50 -7.26 0.20
C ARG A 30 -0.29 -6.50 -0.31
N GLU A 31 0.50 -7.16 -1.14
CA GLU A 31 1.59 -6.52 -1.87
C GLU A 31 1.14 -6.09 -3.27
N TYR A 32 1.58 -4.89 -3.67
CA TYR A 32 1.34 -4.34 -4.99
C TYR A 32 2.68 -4.03 -5.64
N LEU A 33 2.84 -4.52 -6.86
CA LEU A 33 4.08 -4.36 -7.63
C LEU A 33 3.84 -3.44 -8.81
N GLY A 34 4.80 -2.57 -9.07
CA GLY A 34 4.86 -1.77 -10.28
C GLY A 34 6.29 -1.74 -10.80
N GLU A 35 6.42 -1.77 -12.12
CA GLU A 35 7.71 -1.66 -12.81
C GLU A 35 7.77 -0.36 -13.60
N GLY A 36 8.92 0.30 -13.55
CA GLY A 36 9.16 1.56 -14.25
C GLY A 36 10.63 1.79 -14.58
N ALA A 37 10.87 2.81 -15.39
CA ALA A 37 12.21 3.29 -15.73
C ALA A 37 12.94 3.87 -14.51
N ASP A 38 12.18 4.41 -13.54
CA ASP A 38 12.65 4.94 -12.27
C ASP A 38 11.64 4.65 -11.14
N TRP A 39 11.95 5.13 -9.94
CA TRP A 39 11.21 4.85 -8.71
C TRP A 39 9.78 5.42 -8.73
N GLU A 40 9.61 6.64 -9.21
CA GLU A 40 8.29 7.29 -9.23
C GLU A 40 7.42 6.69 -10.33
N ALA A 41 8.00 6.35 -11.48
CA ALA A 41 7.31 5.60 -12.53
C ALA A 41 6.87 4.21 -12.03
N ALA A 42 7.73 3.49 -11.31
CA ALA A 42 7.40 2.19 -10.74
C ALA A 42 6.28 2.28 -9.68
N LYS A 43 6.30 3.29 -8.82
CA LYS A 43 5.20 3.55 -7.86
C LYS A 43 3.89 3.89 -8.55
N ALA A 44 3.92 4.70 -9.61
CA ALA A 44 2.72 5.05 -10.37
C ALA A 44 2.14 3.84 -11.13
N ALA A 45 3.01 2.91 -11.56
CA ALA A 45 2.60 1.67 -12.21
C ALA A 45 2.04 0.61 -11.24
N ALA A 46 2.36 0.72 -9.94
CA ALA A 46 1.80 -0.17 -8.92
C ALA A 46 0.30 0.15 -8.75
N ASN A 47 -0.54 -0.77 -9.23
CA ASN A 47 -2.00 -0.60 -9.26
C ASN A 47 -2.63 -0.79 -7.85
N VAL A 48 -2.28 0.10 -6.92
CA VAL A 48 -2.79 0.10 -5.55
C VAL A 48 -4.26 0.59 -5.56
N PRO A 49 -5.22 -0.22 -5.11
CA PRO A 49 -6.63 0.16 -5.05
C PRO A 49 -6.86 1.41 -4.20
N ALA A 50 -7.85 2.21 -4.59
CA ALA A 50 -8.13 3.49 -3.96
C ALA A 50 -8.57 3.39 -2.50
N ASP A 51 -9.02 2.22 -2.02
CA ASP A 51 -9.44 1.91 -0.65
C ASP A 51 -8.31 1.35 0.23
N THR A 52 -7.12 1.16 -0.33
CA THR A 52 -5.97 0.57 0.37
C THR A 52 -5.16 1.66 1.09
N GLN A 53 -4.86 1.43 2.37
CA GLN A 53 -3.89 2.23 3.12
C GLN A 53 -2.49 1.66 2.87
N VAL A 54 -1.61 2.42 2.22
CA VAL A 54 -0.21 2.00 2.06
C VAL A 54 0.52 2.16 3.39
N LEU A 55 1.19 1.11 3.84
CA LEU A 55 1.96 1.09 5.08
C LEU A 55 3.41 1.52 4.83
N TYR A 56 4.02 0.95 3.79
CA TYR A 56 5.35 1.35 3.34
C TYR A 56 5.60 0.93 1.89
N TRP A 57 6.56 1.62 1.26
CA TRP A 57 7.10 1.29 -0.04
C TRP A 57 8.54 0.80 0.12
N TYR A 58 8.95 -0.14 -0.73
CA TYR A 58 10.34 -0.54 -0.84
C TYR A 58 10.71 -0.85 -2.29
N GLN A 59 11.96 -0.56 -2.63
CA GLN A 59 12.52 -0.87 -3.94
C GLN A 59 13.06 -2.29 -3.94
N VAL A 60 12.87 -2.99 -5.06
CA VAL A 60 13.48 -4.28 -5.32
C VAL A 60 14.43 -4.11 -6.50
N ASP A 61 15.64 -4.64 -6.33
CA ASP A 61 16.70 -4.66 -7.36
C ASP A 61 16.33 -5.55 -8.55
#